data_AF-A0A857MNM0-F1
#
_entry.id   AF-A0A857MNM0-F1
#
_cell.length_a   1.000
_cell.length_b   1.000
_cell.length_c   1.000
_cell.angle_alpha   90.00
_cell.angle_beta   90.00
_cell.angle_gamma   90.00
#
_symmetry.space_group_name_H-M   'P 1'
#
loop_
_entity.id
_entity.type
_entity.pdbx_description
1 polymer ?
#
loop_
_entity_poly.entity_id
_entity_poly.type
_entity_poly.pdbx_seq_one_letter_code
_entity_poly.pdbx_strand_id
1 'polypeptide(L)'
;MRDGDPMVYAANDETERKPSNVLYVDFRVGEAATGGIEGSEEQIDTVLEFVKGTPEAYAVCEKPVVCKCIDGRSAEVATEGPNAAGGTFGVAAAIDLARPEGVAPASHAETLQHVISTHKREDHDVGGHTDTHASGDNCGCGAVDRVEEIYTKITDQGEKIRELAEAIYGEPIDNATHARILSNAQSHTEFDTGAKIRKTFEASMSQPGSDTLMENLEGSHNEKIALINVVPSTTLSRQDMQKVLGNDLQAFNVDAWAFEKTAASVAASSEDARAIHIAMLYYNVATALTLCGPNMRIVVRSEQSVPEEARAA
;
A
#
# COMPACT_ATOMS: atom_id res chain seq x y z
N MET A 1 54.20 -19.47 19.81
CA MET A 1 53.65 -18.75 18.63
C MET A 1 52.43 -19.50 18.15
N ARG A 2 51.31 -18.77 17.97
CA ARG A 2 49.94 -19.18 17.59
C ARG A 2 49.15 -19.77 18.76
N ASP A 3 48.40 -18.98 19.55
CA ASP A 3 47.27 -18.04 19.27
C ASP A 3 46.10 -18.68 18.54
N GLY A 4 44.93 -18.67 19.20
CA GLY A 4 43.62 -18.91 18.59
C GLY A 4 42.59 -19.58 19.50
N ASP A 5 42.29 -19.01 20.68
CA ASP A 5 41.06 -19.34 21.42
C ASP A 5 39.82 -18.78 20.67
N PRO A 6 38.69 -19.50 20.63
CA PRO A 6 37.49 -19.04 19.95
C PRO A 6 36.81 -17.90 20.71
N MET A 7 36.56 -16.79 20.00
CA MET A 7 35.78 -15.66 20.50
C MET A 7 34.37 -16.09 20.91
N VAL A 8 34.07 -15.89 22.19
CA VAL A 8 32.73 -15.85 22.76
C VAL A 8 32.07 -14.55 22.29
N TYR A 9 31.02 -14.64 21.47
CA TYR A 9 30.16 -13.48 21.22
C TYR A 9 29.30 -13.25 22.47
N ALA A 10 29.71 -12.25 23.26
CA ALA A 10 28.94 -11.73 24.36
C ALA A 10 27.62 -11.14 23.83
N ALA A 11 26.53 -11.46 24.52
CA ALA A 11 25.24 -10.82 24.36
C ALA A 11 25.39 -9.31 24.56
N ASN A 12 24.99 -8.52 23.57
CA ASN A 12 24.90 -7.08 23.74
C ASN A 12 23.58 -6.74 24.44
N ASP A 13 23.79 -6.09 25.57
CA ASP A 13 22.86 -5.59 26.57
C ASP A 13 21.83 -4.62 25.99
N GLU A 14 20.58 -4.76 26.43
CA GLU A 14 19.48 -3.83 26.21
C GLU A 14 19.77 -2.52 26.96
N THR A 15 20.34 -1.51 26.30
CA THR A 15 20.37 -0.15 26.85
C THR A 15 20.20 0.90 25.75
N GLU A 16 19.11 1.67 25.86
CA GLU A 16 18.80 2.93 25.15
C GLU A 16 18.63 2.86 23.63
N ARG A 17 17.41 2.52 23.17
CA ARG A 17 16.93 2.93 21.84
C ARG A 17 16.93 4.46 21.79
N LYS A 18 17.89 5.04 21.07
CA LYS A 18 17.89 6.46 20.67
C LYS A 18 16.51 6.82 20.08
N PRO A 19 15.98 8.03 20.31
CA PRO A 19 14.78 8.47 19.62
C PRO A 19 15.02 8.32 18.13
N SER A 20 14.17 7.55 17.47
CA SER A 20 14.25 7.36 16.02
C SER A 20 14.06 8.73 15.36
N ASN A 21 14.96 9.10 14.45
CA ASN A 21 14.86 10.33 13.66
C ASN A 21 13.75 10.18 12.60
N VAL A 22 12.52 9.95 13.05
CA VAL A 22 11.38 9.78 12.16
C VAL A 22 10.77 11.16 11.89
N LEU A 23 10.75 11.53 10.62
CA LEU A 23 10.08 12.71 10.11
C LEU A 23 8.66 12.35 9.70
N TYR A 24 7.75 13.28 9.99
CA TYR A 24 6.41 13.27 9.45
C TYR A 24 6.22 14.51 8.57
N VAL A 25 5.88 14.29 7.31
CA VAL A 25 5.43 15.34 6.38
C VAL A 25 3.97 15.08 6.10
N ASP A 26 3.13 16.10 6.19
CA ASP A 26 1.70 15.92 5.93
C ASP A 26 1.11 17.02 5.06
N PHE A 27 0.22 16.61 4.16
CA PHE A 27 -0.45 17.44 3.17
C PHE A 27 -1.86 16.91 2.91
N ARG A 28 -2.72 17.69 2.25
CA ARG A 28 -4.07 17.24 1.88
C ARG A 28 -4.07 16.64 0.49
N VAL A 29 -4.95 15.66 0.26
CA VAL A 29 -5.20 15.10 -1.08
C VAL A 29 -5.65 16.20 -2.05
N GLY A 30 -6.56 17.07 -1.60
CA GLY A 30 -7.00 18.26 -2.34
C GLY A 30 -8.16 18.02 -3.32
N GLU A 31 -8.54 19.06 -4.06
CA GLU A 31 -9.76 19.16 -4.87
C GLU A 31 -9.90 18.13 -6.00
N ALA A 32 -8.82 17.41 -6.37
CA ALA A 32 -8.89 16.32 -7.34
C ALA A 32 -9.53 15.04 -6.77
N ALA A 33 -9.70 14.97 -5.44
CA ALA A 33 -10.36 13.89 -4.75
C ALA A 33 -11.88 13.91 -4.98
N THR A 34 -12.46 12.75 -5.26
CA THR A 34 -13.89 12.61 -5.60
C THR A 34 -14.64 11.63 -4.70
N GLY A 35 -13.98 11.08 -3.70
CA GLY A 35 -14.58 10.20 -2.71
C GLY A 35 -15.20 10.97 -1.54
N GLY A 36 -15.60 10.22 -0.52
CA GLY A 36 -16.28 10.77 0.66
C GLY A 36 -15.62 10.41 2.00
N ILE A 37 -14.55 9.62 1.99
CA ILE A 37 -13.87 9.22 3.21
C ILE A 37 -12.96 10.37 3.64
N GLU A 38 -13.28 11.03 4.75
CA GLU A 38 -12.46 12.02 5.43
C GLU A 38 -12.91 12.19 6.89
N GLY A 39 -12.03 12.76 7.72
CA GLY A 39 -12.32 13.07 9.12
C GLY A 39 -12.54 14.55 9.37
N SER A 40 -13.15 14.89 10.52
CA SER A 40 -13.06 16.26 11.04
C SER A 40 -11.64 16.57 11.53
N GLU A 41 -11.28 17.84 11.65
CA GLU A 41 -9.95 18.24 12.12
C GLU A 41 -9.61 17.66 13.51
N GLU A 42 -10.58 17.63 14.44
CA GLU A 42 -10.39 17.01 15.77
C GLU A 42 -10.08 15.51 15.69
N GLN A 43 -10.77 14.79 14.79
CA GLN A 43 -10.53 13.37 14.57
C GLN A 43 -9.17 13.13 13.90
N ILE A 44 -8.79 14.00 12.95
CA ILE A 44 -7.49 13.97 12.29
C ILE A 44 -6.39 14.17 13.34
N ASP A 45 -6.48 15.21 14.17
CA ASP A 45 -5.49 15.52 15.20
C ASP A 45 -5.32 14.36 16.19
N THR A 46 -6.42 13.76 16.64
CA THR A 46 -6.39 12.59 17.54
C THR A 46 -5.64 11.41 16.91
N VAL A 47 -5.91 11.11 15.64
CA VAL A 47 -5.21 10.02 14.93
C VAL A 47 -3.75 10.37 14.68
N LEU A 48 -3.44 11.64 14.38
CA LEU A 48 -2.07 12.12 14.21
C LEU A 48 -1.25 11.99 15.49
N GLU A 49 -1.82 12.32 16.64
CA GLU A 49 -1.17 12.15 17.95
C GLU A 49 -0.80 10.69 18.20
N PHE A 50 -1.67 9.74 17.85
CA PHE A 50 -1.37 8.31 17.97
C PHE A 50 -0.22 7.88 17.03
N VAL A 51 -0.33 8.17 15.72
CA VAL A 51 0.67 7.70 14.75
C VAL A 51 2.03 8.40 14.90
N LYS A 52 2.08 9.61 15.45
CA LYS A 52 3.33 10.35 15.71
C LYS A 52 3.89 10.12 17.11
N GLY A 53 3.04 9.88 18.10
CA GLY A 53 3.38 9.97 19.52
C GLY A 53 3.77 8.65 20.18
N THR A 54 3.46 7.50 19.56
CA THR A 54 3.66 6.19 20.18
C THR A 54 4.43 5.24 19.28
N PRO A 55 5.63 4.76 19.69
CA PRO A 55 6.30 3.65 19.02
C PRO A 55 5.42 2.39 18.91
N GLU A 56 4.48 2.21 19.84
CA GLU A 56 3.51 1.12 19.90
C GLU A 56 2.47 1.17 18.78
N ALA A 57 2.33 2.30 18.07
CA ALA A 57 1.49 2.37 16.87
C ALA A 57 2.01 1.46 15.74
N TYR A 58 3.28 1.06 15.80
CA TYR A 58 3.93 0.31 14.73
C TYR A 58 4.34 -1.09 15.16
N ALA A 59 3.92 -2.07 14.39
CA ALA A 59 4.39 -3.44 14.51
C ALA A 59 5.62 -3.68 13.63
N VAL A 60 6.47 -4.63 14.03
CA VAL A 60 7.53 -5.16 13.16
C VAL A 60 6.88 -5.97 12.04
N CYS A 61 7.31 -5.71 10.80
CA CYS A 61 6.84 -6.40 9.62
C CYS A 61 8.01 -7.10 8.93
N GLU A 62 8.12 -8.41 9.13
CA GLU A 62 9.22 -9.22 8.57
C GLU A 62 9.00 -9.56 7.09
N LYS A 63 7.75 -9.47 6.61
CA LYS A 63 7.37 -9.80 5.24
C LYS A 63 7.82 -8.71 4.28
N PRO A 64 8.58 -9.03 3.22
CA PRO A 64 9.21 -8.02 2.37
C PRO A 64 8.33 -7.49 1.24
N VAL A 65 7.21 -8.16 0.93
CA VAL A 65 6.34 -7.84 -0.20
C VAL A 65 4.91 -7.56 0.26
N VAL A 66 4.21 -6.71 -0.49
CA VAL A 66 2.82 -6.33 -0.22
C VAL A 66 1.90 -7.54 -0.27
N CYS A 67 1.08 -7.70 0.77
CA CYS A 67 0.07 -8.76 0.83
C CYS A 67 -1.27 -8.29 1.40
N LYS A 68 -1.40 -7.05 1.89
CA LYS A 68 -2.62 -6.57 2.56
C LYS A 68 -3.18 -5.30 1.95
N CYS A 69 -4.49 -5.11 2.10
CA CYS A 69 -5.13 -3.85 1.71
C CYS A 69 -4.83 -2.74 2.74
N ILE A 70 -4.87 -1.49 2.27
CA ILE A 70 -4.71 -0.29 3.10
C ILE A 70 -5.83 -0.08 4.13
N ASP A 71 -6.95 -0.82 3.99
CA ASP A 71 -8.20 -0.65 4.74
C ASP A 71 -7.98 -0.66 6.27
N GLY A 72 -8.49 0.37 6.94
CA GLY A 72 -8.29 0.58 8.38
C GLY A 72 -9.29 -0.15 9.28
N ARG A 73 -10.30 -0.82 8.70
CA ARG A 73 -11.33 -1.55 9.46
C ARG A 73 -10.76 -2.77 10.17
N SER A 74 -11.48 -3.21 11.20
CA SER A 74 -11.18 -4.42 11.95
C SER A 74 -11.43 -5.66 11.10
N ALA A 75 -10.54 -6.64 11.24
CA ALA A 75 -10.72 -8.00 10.74
C ALA A 75 -10.99 -8.94 11.91
N GLU A 76 -11.85 -9.94 11.72
CA GLU A 76 -12.07 -11.02 12.71
C GLU A 76 -10.75 -11.73 13.05
N VAL A 77 -9.96 -12.02 12.01
CA VAL A 77 -8.59 -12.53 12.12
C VAL A 77 -7.68 -11.56 11.37
N ALA A 78 -7.04 -10.66 12.10
CA ALA A 78 -6.10 -9.74 11.49
C ALA A 78 -4.82 -10.47 11.10
N THR A 79 -4.31 -10.12 9.93
CA THR A 79 -3.06 -10.63 9.40
C THR A 79 -2.00 -9.53 9.46
N GLU A 80 -0.73 -9.92 9.58
CA GLU A 80 0.39 -8.98 9.53
C GLU A 80 1.05 -9.00 8.16
N GLY A 81 1.46 -7.84 7.66
CA GLY A 81 2.13 -7.70 6.37
C GLY A 81 2.06 -6.29 5.80
N PRO A 82 2.90 -5.97 4.78
CA PRO A 82 2.90 -4.66 4.15
C PRO A 82 1.60 -4.41 3.36
N ASN A 83 1.13 -3.18 3.45
CA ASN A 83 -0.18 -2.78 2.93
C ASN A 83 -0.04 -1.93 1.66
N ALA A 84 -0.91 -2.18 0.68
CA ALA A 84 -1.15 -1.30 -0.48
C ALA A 84 -2.62 -1.38 -0.89
N ALA A 85 -3.11 -0.43 -1.67
CA ALA A 85 -4.48 -0.44 -2.18
C ALA A 85 -4.80 -1.79 -2.85
N GLY A 86 -5.79 -2.52 -2.34
CA GLY A 86 -6.19 -3.84 -2.85
C GLY A 86 -5.24 -5.00 -2.52
N GLY A 87 -4.18 -4.78 -1.73
CA GLY A 87 -3.19 -5.81 -1.40
C GLY A 87 -2.53 -6.42 -2.63
N THR A 88 -2.55 -7.75 -2.76
CA THR A 88 -1.94 -8.42 -3.92
C THR A 88 -2.63 -8.05 -5.23
N PHE A 89 -3.91 -7.65 -5.24
CA PHE A 89 -4.54 -7.11 -6.44
C PHE A 89 -3.92 -5.78 -6.91
N GLY A 90 -3.53 -4.90 -5.98
CA GLY A 90 -2.86 -3.65 -6.32
C GLY A 90 -1.54 -3.88 -7.08
N VAL A 91 -0.84 -4.98 -6.77
CA VAL A 91 0.36 -5.40 -7.52
C VAL A 91 -0.01 -5.81 -8.95
N ALA A 92 -1.10 -6.55 -9.13
CA ALA A 92 -1.58 -6.93 -10.46
C ALA A 92 -1.99 -5.71 -11.30
N ALA A 93 -2.71 -4.75 -10.70
CA ALA A 93 -3.03 -3.48 -11.35
C ALA A 93 -1.76 -2.69 -11.73
N ALA A 94 -0.75 -2.66 -10.85
CA ALA A 94 0.51 -1.99 -11.15
C ALA A 94 1.29 -2.66 -12.30
N ILE A 95 1.27 -4.00 -12.42
CA ILE A 95 1.86 -4.72 -13.56
C ILE A 95 1.17 -4.33 -14.87
N ASP A 96 -0.16 -4.28 -14.87
CA ASP A 96 -0.94 -3.88 -16.04
C ASP A 96 -0.65 -2.42 -16.44
N LEU A 97 -0.63 -1.50 -15.49
CA LEU A 97 -0.25 -0.09 -15.70
C LEU A 97 1.19 0.06 -16.19
N ALA A 98 2.10 -0.77 -15.69
CA ALA A 98 3.51 -0.77 -16.07
C ALA A 98 3.81 -1.69 -17.25
N ARG A 99 2.83 -2.20 -17.99
CA ARG A 99 3.07 -3.13 -19.10
C ARG A 99 3.98 -2.54 -20.19
N PRO A 100 4.89 -3.32 -20.82
CA PRO A 100 5.73 -2.82 -21.92
C PRO A 100 4.90 -2.34 -23.11
N GLU A 101 5.43 -1.37 -23.85
CA GLU A 101 4.76 -0.82 -25.05
C GLU A 101 4.49 -1.92 -26.09
N GLY A 102 3.29 -1.89 -26.69
CA GLY A 102 2.88 -2.86 -27.71
C GLY A 102 2.43 -4.22 -27.18
N VAL A 103 2.53 -4.49 -25.87
CA VAL A 103 1.90 -5.66 -25.25
C VAL A 103 0.43 -5.34 -24.99
N ALA A 104 -0.48 -6.24 -25.36
CA ALA A 104 -1.91 -6.08 -25.10
C ALA A 104 -2.22 -6.24 -23.59
N PRO A 105 -3.24 -5.54 -23.05
CA PRO A 105 -3.68 -5.76 -21.68
C PRO A 105 -4.18 -7.19 -21.50
N ALA A 106 -3.73 -7.85 -20.43
CA ALA A 106 -4.38 -9.04 -19.91
C ALA A 106 -5.50 -8.62 -18.96
N SER A 107 -6.43 -9.52 -18.66
CA SER A 107 -7.42 -9.24 -17.61
C SER A 107 -6.74 -9.11 -16.24
N HIS A 108 -7.34 -8.35 -15.33
CA HIS A 108 -6.80 -8.23 -13.97
C HIS A 108 -6.79 -9.58 -13.24
N ALA A 109 -7.78 -10.45 -13.49
CA ALA A 109 -7.83 -11.79 -12.94
C ALA A 109 -6.66 -12.66 -13.42
N GLU A 110 -6.31 -12.62 -14.70
CA GLU A 110 -5.15 -13.37 -15.23
C GLU A 110 -3.84 -12.85 -14.64
N THR A 111 -3.69 -11.53 -14.57
CA THR A 111 -2.50 -10.90 -13.98
C THR A 111 -2.39 -11.25 -12.50
N LEU A 112 -3.49 -11.22 -11.76
CA LEU A 112 -3.55 -11.63 -10.36
C LEU A 112 -3.18 -13.10 -10.17
N GLN A 113 -3.67 -14.01 -11.01
CA GLN A 113 -3.26 -15.43 -10.95
C GLN A 113 -1.76 -15.60 -11.14
N HIS A 114 -1.16 -14.81 -12.04
CA HIS A 114 0.27 -14.80 -12.25
C HIS A 114 1.02 -14.31 -11.00
N VAL A 115 0.61 -13.19 -10.41
CA VAL A 115 1.22 -12.66 -9.17
C VAL A 115 1.11 -13.69 -8.04
N ILE A 116 -0.07 -14.27 -7.83
CA ILE A 116 -0.28 -15.28 -6.78
C ILE A 116 0.64 -16.48 -7.00
N SER A 117 0.74 -16.97 -8.23
CA SER A 117 1.58 -18.12 -8.56
C SER A 117 3.07 -17.83 -8.37
N THR A 118 3.51 -16.61 -8.68
CA THR A 118 4.89 -16.16 -8.49
C THR A 118 5.24 -16.01 -7.02
N HIS A 119 4.44 -15.27 -6.25
CA HIS A 119 4.67 -15.11 -4.82
C HIS A 119 4.65 -16.45 -4.08
N LYS A 120 3.71 -17.35 -4.36
CA LYS A 120 3.70 -18.69 -3.76
C LYS A 120 4.95 -19.51 -4.07
N ARG A 121 5.47 -19.43 -5.29
CA ARG A 121 6.71 -20.11 -5.69
C ARG A 121 7.93 -19.55 -4.95
N GLU A 122 7.88 -18.28 -4.55
CA GLU A 122 8.95 -17.55 -3.89
C GLU A 122 8.76 -17.46 -2.37
N ASP A 123 7.81 -18.22 -1.81
CA ASP A 123 7.50 -18.22 -0.37
C ASP A 123 7.14 -16.82 0.15
N HIS A 124 6.32 -16.13 -0.64
CA HIS A 124 5.75 -14.83 -0.32
C HIS A 124 4.25 -14.94 -0.11
N ASP A 125 3.78 -14.25 0.92
CA ASP A 125 2.36 -14.19 1.23
C ASP A 125 1.59 -13.43 0.15
N VAL A 126 0.37 -13.87 -0.03
CA VAL A 126 -0.62 -13.23 -0.89
C VAL A 126 -1.85 -12.94 -0.05
N GLY A 127 -2.53 -11.84 -0.34
CA GLY A 127 -3.69 -11.47 0.45
C GLY A 127 -4.50 -10.32 -0.11
N GLY A 128 -5.59 -10.08 0.60
CA GLY A 128 -6.65 -9.15 0.27
C GLY A 128 -7.73 -9.21 1.34
N HIS A 129 -8.91 -8.68 1.04
CA HIS A 129 -10.03 -8.83 1.94
C HIS A 129 -11.36 -8.85 1.20
N THR A 130 -12.37 -9.31 1.93
CA THR A 130 -13.78 -9.04 1.65
C THR A 130 -14.39 -8.37 2.89
N ASP A 131 -15.66 -8.03 2.83
CA ASP A 131 -16.37 -7.43 3.96
C ASP A 131 -17.87 -7.76 3.96
N THR A 132 -18.59 -7.21 4.92
CA THR A 132 -20.06 -7.34 5.04
C THR A 132 -20.85 -6.63 3.93
N HIS A 133 -20.21 -5.79 3.12
CA HIS A 133 -20.82 -5.05 2.01
C HIS A 133 -20.64 -5.76 0.66
N ALA A 134 -19.82 -6.81 0.60
CA ALA A 134 -19.62 -7.65 -0.57
C ALA A 134 -20.96 -8.20 -1.09
N SER A 135 -21.37 -7.75 -2.27
CA SER A 135 -22.65 -8.10 -2.87
C SER A 135 -22.63 -7.86 -4.39
N GLY A 136 -23.36 -8.68 -5.14
CA GLY A 136 -23.41 -8.60 -6.60
C GLY A 136 -22.02 -8.75 -7.23
N ASP A 137 -21.60 -7.70 -7.94
CA ASP A 137 -20.30 -7.63 -8.63
C ASP A 137 -19.16 -7.10 -7.73
N ASN A 138 -19.45 -6.69 -6.50
CA ASN A 138 -18.46 -6.12 -5.57
C ASN A 138 -17.89 -7.18 -4.63
N CYS A 139 -16.59 -7.09 -4.34
CA CYS A 139 -15.91 -7.93 -3.36
C CYS A 139 -15.80 -7.31 -1.97
N GLY A 140 -16.15 -6.03 -1.79
CA GLY A 140 -16.02 -5.34 -0.51
C GLY A 140 -14.69 -4.62 -0.30
N CYS A 141 -13.89 -4.48 -1.36
CA CYS A 141 -12.63 -3.74 -1.34
C CYS A 141 -12.74 -2.54 -2.28
N GLY A 142 -12.76 -1.32 -1.74
CA GLY A 142 -12.94 -0.12 -2.54
C GLY A 142 -11.89 0.07 -3.65
N ALA A 143 -10.66 -0.40 -3.43
CA ALA A 143 -9.61 -0.35 -4.45
C ALA A 143 -9.84 -1.32 -5.62
N VAL A 144 -10.42 -2.49 -5.34
CA VAL A 144 -10.74 -3.50 -6.36
C VAL A 144 -12.05 -3.13 -7.07
N ASP A 145 -13.09 -2.80 -6.30
CA ASP A 145 -14.44 -2.54 -6.80
C ASP A 145 -14.52 -1.26 -7.64
N ARG A 146 -13.55 -0.35 -7.51
CA ARG A 146 -13.48 0.92 -8.26
C ARG A 146 -12.24 1.02 -9.17
N VAL A 147 -11.69 -0.11 -9.60
CA VAL A 147 -10.48 -0.14 -10.44
C VAL A 147 -10.61 0.70 -11.72
N GLU A 148 -11.77 0.67 -12.39
CA GLU A 148 -12.03 1.50 -13.58
C GLU A 148 -11.94 3.00 -13.28
N GLU A 149 -12.54 3.43 -12.17
CA GLU A 149 -12.49 4.83 -11.73
C GLU A 149 -11.07 5.25 -11.34
N ILE A 150 -10.28 4.35 -10.73
CA ILE A 150 -8.88 4.58 -10.40
C ILE A 150 -8.04 4.75 -11.67
N TYR A 151 -8.26 3.92 -12.69
CA TYR A 151 -7.58 4.05 -13.99
C TYR A 151 -7.95 5.35 -14.69
N THR A 152 -9.23 5.72 -14.67
CA THR A 152 -9.71 7.02 -15.18
C THR A 152 -9.06 8.18 -14.42
N LYS A 153 -8.90 8.06 -13.10
CA LYS A 153 -8.20 9.08 -12.31
C LYS A 153 -6.73 9.21 -12.72
N ILE A 154 -6.06 8.09 -13.01
CA ILE A 154 -4.68 8.08 -13.53
C ILE A 154 -4.59 8.86 -14.84
N THR A 155 -5.50 8.65 -15.79
CA THR A 155 -5.50 9.37 -17.07
C THR A 155 -5.83 10.85 -16.91
N ASP A 156 -6.83 11.18 -16.10
CA ASP A 156 -7.35 12.54 -15.98
C ASP A 156 -6.47 13.45 -15.11
N GLN A 157 -5.78 12.88 -14.12
CA GLN A 157 -5.01 13.59 -13.11
C GLN A 157 -3.52 13.19 -13.12
N GLY A 158 -3.02 12.72 -14.26
CA GLY A 158 -1.68 12.14 -14.38
C GLY A 158 -0.55 12.98 -13.81
N GLU A 159 -0.51 14.28 -14.11
CA GLU A 159 0.51 15.19 -13.57
C GLU A 159 0.35 15.40 -12.06
N LYS A 160 -0.88 15.53 -11.57
CA LYS A 160 -1.12 15.68 -10.13
C LYS A 160 -0.70 14.42 -9.36
N ILE A 161 -1.01 13.24 -9.91
CA ILE A 161 -0.60 11.96 -9.35
C ILE A 161 0.93 11.84 -9.37
N ARG A 162 1.59 12.28 -10.44
CA ARG A 162 3.04 12.34 -10.53
C ARG A 162 3.65 13.18 -9.42
N GLU A 163 3.19 14.42 -9.24
CA GLU A 163 3.69 15.32 -8.20
C GLU A 163 3.59 14.69 -6.80
N LEU A 164 2.45 14.06 -6.50
CA LEU A 164 2.23 13.40 -5.21
C LEU A 164 3.09 12.14 -5.06
N ALA A 165 3.25 11.35 -6.13
CA ALA A 165 4.10 10.18 -6.15
C ALA A 165 5.58 10.56 -5.97
N GLU A 166 6.06 11.61 -6.62
CA GLU A 166 7.43 12.15 -6.46
C GLU A 166 7.67 12.66 -5.03
N ALA A 167 6.68 13.32 -4.42
CA ALA A 167 6.76 13.76 -3.02
C ALA A 167 6.86 12.58 -2.03
N ILE A 168 6.22 11.46 -2.32
CA ILE A 168 6.31 10.21 -1.53
C ILE A 168 7.64 9.49 -1.79
N TYR A 169 8.01 9.35 -3.07
CA TYR A 169 9.16 8.58 -3.53
C TYR A 169 10.49 9.28 -3.19
N GLY A 170 10.49 10.61 -3.15
CA GLY A 170 11.68 11.42 -2.89
C GLY A 170 12.59 11.60 -4.10
N GLU A 171 12.22 11.08 -5.27
CA GLU A 171 12.95 11.25 -6.53
C GLU A 171 12.00 11.64 -7.68
N PRO A 172 12.49 12.37 -8.69
CA PRO A 172 11.73 12.62 -9.90
C PRO A 172 11.38 11.34 -10.65
N ILE A 173 10.15 11.28 -11.16
CA ILE A 173 9.67 10.21 -12.03
C ILE A 173 9.97 10.63 -13.47
N ASP A 174 10.48 9.73 -14.31
CA ASP A 174 10.84 10.10 -15.67
C ASP A 174 9.62 10.15 -16.61
N ASN A 175 9.72 10.96 -17.67
CA ASN A 175 8.61 11.18 -18.60
C ASN A 175 8.22 9.91 -19.37
N ALA A 176 9.16 8.98 -19.61
CA ALA A 176 8.86 7.77 -20.35
C ALA A 176 8.01 6.80 -19.51
N THR A 177 8.39 6.59 -18.25
CA THR A 177 7.60 5.80 -17.29
C THR A 177 6.22 6.44 -17.06
N HIS A 178 6.17 7.76 -16.88
CA HIS A 178 4.91 8.49 -16.73
C HIS A 178 3.99 8.27 -17.94
N ALA A 179 4.48 8.52 -19.17
CA ALA A 179 3.70 8.37 -20.39
C ALA A 179 3.26 6.91 -20.61
N ARG A 180 4.10 5.92 -20.28
CA ARG A 180 3.77 4.49 -20.33
C ARG A 180 2.57 4.18 -19.43
N ILE A 181 2.59 4.62 -18.18
CA ILE A 181 1.49 4.40 -17.23
C ILE A 181 0.19 5.03 -17.73
N LEU A 182 0.23 6.29 -18.19
CA LEU A 182 -0.95 6.97 -18.71
C LEU A 182 -1.52 6.27 -19.95
N SER A 183 -0.65 5.89 -20.90
CA SER A 183 -1.06 5.19 -22.11
C SER A 183 -1.69 3.84 -21.79
N ASN A 184 -1.10 3.07 -20.87
CA ASN A 184 -1.62 1.78 -20.48
C ASN A 184 -2.97 1.91 -19.78
N ALA A 185 -3.11 2.87 -18.84
CA ALA A 185 -4.39 3.17 -18.19
C ALA A 185 -5.47 3.53 -19.22
N GLN A 186 -5.14 4.41 -20.18
CA GLN A 186 -6.07 4.86 -21.23
C GLN A 186 -6.48 3.73 -22.19
N SER A 187 -5.59 2.78 -22.43
CA SER A 187 -5.83 1.65 -23.35
C SER A 187 -6.62 0.51 -22.72
N HIS A 188 -6.78 0.48 -21.39
CA HIS A 188 -7.49 -0.57 -20.68
C HIS A 188 -8.99 -0.25 -20.69
N THR A 189 -9.78 -1.00 -21.47
CA THR A 189 -11.21 -0.71 -21.69
C THR A 189 -12.17 -1.72 -21.08
N GLU A 190 -11.67 -2.84 -20.57
CA GLU A 190 -12.50 -3.91 -19.98
C GLU A 190 -11.98 -4.25 -18.58
N PHE A 191 -12.81 -4.05 -17.55
CA PHE A 191 -12.40 -4.28 -16.17
C PHE A 191 -13.09 -5.50 -15.59
N ASP A 192 -12.34 -6.31 -14.86
CA ASP A 192 -12.91 -7.42 -14.10
C ASP A 192 -13.68 -6.91 -12.88
N THR A 193 -14.85 -7.49 -12.63
CA THR A 193 -15.62 -7.16 -11.43
C THR A 193 -14.90 -7.62 -10.17
N GLY A 194 -15.12 -6.93 -9.05
CA GLY A 194 -14.57 -7.33 -7.76
C GLY A 194 -14.93 -8.78 -7.40
N ALA A 195 -16.17 -9.21 -7.69
CA ALA A 195 -16.60 -10.58 -7.50
C ALA A 195 -15.77 -11.60 -8.30
N LYS A 196 -15.35 -11.26 -9.53
CA LYS A 196 -14.45 -12.11 -10.34
C LYS A 196 -13.04 -12.14 -9.75
N ILE A 197 -12.53 -11.01 -9.27
CA ILE A 197 -11.23 -10.93 -8.58
C ILE A 197 -11.24 -11.77 -7.29
N ARG A 198 -12.28 -11.65 -6.47
CA ARG A 198 -12.45 -12.47 -5.26
C ARG A 198 -12.48 -13.96 -5.57
N LYS A 199 -13.28 -14.39 -6.56
CA LYS A 199 -13.32 -15.80 -6.99
C LYS A 199 -11.95 -16.29 -7.45
N THR A 200 -11.16 -15.42 -8.09
CA THR A 200 -9.81 -15.75 -8.53
C THR A 200 -8.85 -15.99 -7.36
N PHE A 201 -8.92 -15.16 -6.32
CA PHE A 201 -8.22 -15.42 -5.06
C PHE A 201 -8.69 -16.74 -4.43
N GLU A 202 -10.00 -16.94 -4.24
CA GLU A 202 -10.57 -18.13 -3.60
C GLU A 202 -10.21 -19.43 -4.31
N ALA A 203 -10.24 -19.44 -5.64
CA ALA A 203 -9.81 -20.58 -6.44
C ALA A 203 -8.31 -20.88 -6.22
N SER A 204 -7.50 -19.84 -6.07
CA SER A 204 -6.06 -19.98 -5.82
C SER A 204 -5.76 -20.43 -4.38
N MET A 205 -6.66 -20.20 -3.42
CA MET A 205 -6.56 -20.62 -2.00
C MET A 205 -6.91 -22.09 -1.78
N SER A 206 -7.64 -22.73 -2.69
CA SER A 206 -8.07 -24.13 -2.52
C SER A 206 -6.94 -25.16 -2.77
N GLN A 207 -5.69 -24.70 -2.93
CA GLN A 207 -4.53 -25.56 -3.17
C GLN A 207 -3.78 -25.86 -1.85
N PRO A 208 -3.38 -27.12 -1.58
CA PRO A 208 -2.67 -27.48 -0.35
C PRO A 208 -1.40 -26.66 -0.12
N GLY A 209 -1.18 -26.19 1.12
CA GLY A 209 0.01 -25.43 1.51
C GLY A 209 -0.06 -23.92 1.27
N SER A 210 -1.26 -23.35 1.08
CA SER A 210 -1.40 -21.90 0.91
C SER A 210 -1.57 -21.17 2.24
N ASP A 211 -0.51 -20.54 2.72
CA ASP A 211 -0.62 -19.44 3.67
C ASP A 211 -1.08 -18.20 2.87
N THR A 212 -2.39 -17.99 2.81
CA THR A 212 -3.01 -16.86 2.11
C THR A 212 -3.89 -16.08 3.08
N LEU A 213 -3.76 -14.76 3.03
CA LEU A 213 -4.30 -13.82 4.00
C LEU A 213 -5.53 -13.13 3.40
N MET A 214 -6.67 -13.82 3.36
CA MET A 214 -7.95 -13.20 2.99
C MET A 214 -8.68 -12.77 4.26
N GLU A 215 -8.72 -11.48 4.53
CA GLU A 215 -9.39 -10.94 5.70
C GLU A 215 -10.89 -10.76 5.45
N ASN A 216 -11.71 -10.97 6.50
CA ASN A 216 -13.10 -10.56 6.51
C ASN A 216 -13.21 -9.31 7.38
N LEU A 217 -13.43 -8.15 6.76
CA LEU A 217 -13.54 -6.88 7.46
C LEU A 217 -14.97 -6.60 7.89
N GLU A 218 -15.11 -5.93 9.02
CA GLU A 218 -16.40 -5.58 9.61
C GLU A 218 -16.56 -4.07 9.77
N GLY A 219 -17.82 -3.63 9.77
CA GLY A 219 -18.19 -2.24 10.03
C GLY A 219 -18.05 -1.31 8.83
N SER A 220 -17.99 -0.02 9.13
CA SER A 220 -17.93 1.07 8.16
C SER A 220 -16.55 1.71 8.13
N HIS A 221 -16.20 2.26 6.97
CA HIS A 221 -15.02 3.09 6.79
C HIS A 221 -15.08 4.33 7.68
N ASN A 222 -14.02 4.54 8.45
CA ASN A 222 -13.85 5.67 9.36
C ASN A 222 -12.40 6.18 9.34
N GLU A 223 -11.71 6.05 8.21
CA GLU A 223 -10.34 6.51 8.05
C GLU A 223 -10.28 8.04 8.12
N LYS A 224 -9.40 8.56 8.97
CA LYS A 224 -9.22 10.00 9.19
C LYS A 224 -7.96 10.53 8.51
N ILE A 225 -6.96 9.67 8.35
CA ILE A 225 -5.72 9.95 7.63
C ILE A 225 -5.39 8.82 6.66
N ALA A 226 -4.55 9.12 5.68
CA ALA A 226 -3.82 8.14 4.89
C ALA A 226 -2.33 8.20 5.23
N LEU A 227 -1.84 7.21 5.97
CA LEU A 227 -0.44 7.08 6.32
C LEU A 227 0.33 6.39 5.19
N ILE A 228 1.41 7.03 4.75
CA ILE A 228 2.42 6.46 3.85
C ILE A 228 3.66 6.16 4.68
N ASN A 229 3.86 4.90 5.02
CA ASN A 229 5.00 4.43 5.78
C ASN A 229 6.17 4.07 4.86
N VAL A 230 7.26 4.81 4.97
CA VAL A 230 8.50 4.60 4.20
C VAL A 230 9.62 4.02 5.08
N VAL A 231 9.33 3.73 6.35
CA VAL A 231 10.28 3.14 7.29
C VAL A 231 10.29 1.62 7.12
N PRO A 232 11.42 1.02 6.72
CA PRO A 232 11.51 -0.41 6.42
C PRO A 232 11.04 -1.31 7.56
N SER A 233 10.45 -2.45 7.20
CA SER A 233 10.08 -3.52 8.14
C SER A 233 9.19 -3.08 9.30
N THR A 234 8.35 -2.08 9.06
CA THR A 234 7.31 -1.65 10.01
C THR A 234 5.97 -1.53 9.30
N THR A 235 4.87 -1.63 10.06
CA THR A 235 3.51 -1.37 9.57
C THR A 235 2.71 -0.72 10.68
N LEU A 236 1.69 0.08 10.34
CA LEU A 236 0.73 0.54 11.33
C LEU A 236 -0.07 -0.65 11.86
N SER A 237 -0.11 -0.80 13.19
CA SER A 237 -0.89 -1.85 13.86
C SER A 237 -2.35 -1.42 13.96
N ARG A 238 -3.21 -1.97 13.08
CA ARG A 238 -4.68 -1.74 13.15
C ARG A 238 -5.25 -2.21 14.49
N GLN A 239 -4.73 -3.31 15.03
CA GLN A 239 -5.17 -3.83 16.33
C GLN A 239 -4.84 -2.87 17.47
N ASP A 240 -3.62 -2.34 17.52
CA ASP A 240 -3.23 -1.44 18.61
C ASP A 240 -3.89 -0.07 18.47
N MET A 241 -4.08 0.41 17.24
CA MET A 241 -4.90 1.59 16.97
C MET A 241 -6.33 1.40 17.50
N GLN A 242 -6.98 0.28 17.22
CA GLN A 242 -8.33 0.00 17.71
C GLN A 242 -8.40 -0.14 19.22
N LYS A 243 -7.39 -0.74 19.86
CA LYS A 243 -7.31 -0.83 21.33
C LYS A 243 -7.25 0.55 21.99
N VAL A 244 -6.56 1.50 21.36
CA VAL A 244 -6.32 2.84 21.92
C VAL A 244 -7.42 3.85 21.54
N LEU A 245 -7.84 3.84 20.29
CA LEU A 245 -8.75 4.85 19.71
C LEU A 245 -10.17 4.34 19.46
N GLY A 246 -10.42 3.04 19.63
CA GLY A 246 -11.69 2.40 19.29
C GLY A 246 -11.87 2.18 17.78
N ASN A 247 -13.09 1.81 17.37
CA ASN A 247 -13.39 1.46 15.98
C ASN A 247 -13.79 2.65 15.09
N ASP A 248 -14.04 3.81 15.70
CA ASP A 248 -14.54 5.02 15.02
C ASP A 248 -13.42 5.92 14.46
N LEU A 249 -12.19 5.61 14.82
CA LEU A 249 -10.99 6.31 14.36
C LEU A 249 -10.07 5.29 13.70
N GLN A 250 -9.97 5.36 12.38
CA GLN A 250 -9.16 4.47 11.56
C GLN A 250 -8.14 5.29 10.75
N ALA A 251 -7.18 4.61 10.15
CA ALA A 251 -6.26 5.18 9.18
C ALA A 251 -6.09 4.21 8.02
N PHE A 252 -6.00 4.74 6.80
CA PHE A 252 -5.41 3.97 5.71
C PHE A 252 -3.90 3.85 5.97
N ASN A 253 -3.32 2.68 5.72
CA ASN A 253 -1.88 2.47 5.82
C ASN A 253 -1.32 1.94 4.50
N VAL A 254 -0.36 2.65 3.91
CA VAL A 254 0.41 2.23 2.74
C VAL A 254 1.86 2.02 3.18
N ASP A 255 2.38 0.80 3.06
CA ASP A 255 3.78 0.48 3.36
C ASP A 255 4.64 0.61 2.10
N ALA A 256 4.87 1.86 1.69
CA ALA A 256 5.63 2.20 0.48
C ALA A 256 7.06 1.64 0.49
N TRP A 257 7.65 1.42 1.68
CA TRP A 257 8.97 0.78 1.80
C TRP A 257 9.04 -0.63 1.19
N ALA A 258 7.91 -1.33 1.05
CA ALA A 258 7.85 -2.68 0.49
C ALA A 258 7.71 -2.69 -1.05
N PHE A 259 7.46 -1.54 -1.68
CA PHE A 259 7.09 -1.49 -3.10
C PHE A 259 8.24 -1.90 -4.02
N GLU A 260 9.48 -1.49 -3.72
CA GLU A 260 10.65 -1.86 -4.52
C GLU A 260 10.85 -3.39 -4.56
N LYS A 261 10.81 -4.04 -3.39
CA LYS A 261 10.96 -5.51 -3.29
C LYS A 261 9.77 -6.24 -3.92
N THR A 262 8.56 -5.71 -3.74
CA THR A 262 7.35 -6.25 -4.38
C THR A 262 7.48 -6.22 -5.89
N ALA A 263 7.86 -5.07 -6.45
CA ALA A 263 8.05 -4.91 -7.89
C ALA A 263 9.15 -5.83 -8.43
N ALA A 264 10.29 -5.94 -7.74
CA ALA A 264 11.38 -6.83 -8.13
C ALA A 264 10.98 -8.32 -8.15
N SER A 265 10.09 -8.75 -7.25
CA SER A 265 9.64 -10.15 -7.17
C SER A 265 8.72 -10.58 -8.33
N VAL A 266 8.14 -9.63 -9.08
CA VAL A 266 7.22 -9.91 -10.20
C VAL A 266 7.76 -9.47 -11.56
N ALA A 267 8.84 -8.70 -11.58
CA ALA A 267 9.39 -8.13 -12.80
C ALA A 267 10.29 -9.11 -13.56
N ALA A 268 10.27 -9.02 -14.89
CA ALA A 268 11.19 -9.76 -15.75
C ALA A 268 12.57 -9.08 -15.86
N SER A 269 12.66 -7.78 -15.56
CA SER A 269 13.86 -6.97 -15.68
C SER A 269 13.89 -5.86 -14.63
N SER A 270 15.06 -5.24 -14.40
CA SER A 270 15.17 -4.09 -13.49
C SER A 270 14.41 -2.85 -13.99
N GLU A 271 14.30 -2.70 -15.31
CA GLU A 271 13.51 -1.62 -15.92
C GLU A 271 12.02 -1.81 -15.63
N ASP A 272 11.52 -3.04 -15.81
CA ASP A 272 10.13 -3.37 -15.47
C ASP A 272 9.89 -3.26 -13.96
N ALA A 273 10.85 -3.65 -13.12
CA ALA A 273 10.74 -3.48 -11.67
C ALA A 273 10.58 -2.00 -11.29
N ARG A 274 11.37 -1.11 -11.90
CA ARG A 274 11.23 0.34 -11.68
C ARG A 274 9.87 0.85 -12.14
N ALA A 275 9.40 0.44 -13.32
CA ALA A 275 8.11 0.86 -13.84
C ALA A 275 6.94 0.37 -12.95
N ILE A 276 6.99 -0.88 -12.48
CA ILE A 276 5.99 -1.47 -11.58
C ILE A 276 6.00 -0.76 -10.23
N HIS A 277 7.17 -0.46 -9.65
CA HIS A 277 7.26 0.31 -8.41
C HIS A 277 6.57 1.68 -8.56
N ILE A 278 6.87 2.41 -9.63
CA ILE A 278 6.24 3.71 -9.89
C ILE A 278 4.73 3.54 -10.13
N ALA A 279 4.30 2.51 -10.85
CA ALA A 279 2.88 2.23 -11.04
C ALA A 279 2.15 1.88 -9.72
N MET A 280 2.81 1.22 -8.77
CA MET A 280 2.25 1.01 -7.42
C MET A 280 2.01 2.33 -6.70
N LEU A 281 2.94 3.29 -6.79
CA LEU A 281 2.74 4.63 -6.23
C LEU A 281 1.54 5.33 -6.89
N TYR A 282 1.48 5.31 -8.23
CA TYR A 282 0.39 5.91 -8.99
C TYR A 282 -0.96 5.32 -8.59
N TYR A 283 -1.05 3.99 -8.51
CA TYR A 283 -2.26 3.29 -8.18
C TYR A 283 -2.74 3.62 -6.75
N ASN A 284 -1.83 3.69 -5.78
CA ASN A 284 -2.17 4.06 -4.39
C ASN A 284 -2.62 5.54 -4.27
N VAL A 285 -1.92 6.47 -4.93
CA VAL A 285 -2.31 7.89 -4.95
C VAL A 285 -3.66 8.07 -5.65
N ALA A 286 -3.87 7.42 -6.79
CA ALA A 286 -5.14 7.45 -7.51
C ALA A 286 -6.28 6.81 -6.69
N THR A 287 -5.99 5.75 -5.95
CA THR A 287 -6.95 5.17 -5.00
C THR A 287 -7.36 6.18 -3.93
N ALA A 288 -6.41 6.92 -3.35
CA ALA A 288 -6.72 7.98 -2.39
C ALA A 288 -7.60 9.07 -3.02
N LEU A 289 -7.29 9.51 -4.25
CA LEU A 289 -8.10 10.47 -5.00
C LEU A 289 -9.52 9.94 -5.33
N THR A 290 -9.70 8.63 -5.48
CA THR A 290 -11.00 8.03 -5.79
C THR A 290 -11.85 7.79 -4.54
N LEU A 291 -11.25 7.38 -3.42
CA LEU A 291 -11.97 6.96 -2.21
C LEU A 291 -12.13 8.07 -1.18
N CYS A 292 -11.18 8.99 -1.09
CA CYS A 292 -11.15 10.01 -0.06
C CYS A 292 -11.81 11.31 -0.50
N GLY A 293 -12.25 12.10 0.47
CA GLY A 293 -12.63 13.49 0.26
C GLY A 293 -11.40 14.41 0.17
N PRO A 294 -11.58 15.67 -0.28
CA PRO A 294 -10.48 16.61 -0.51
C PRO A 294 -9.71 16.97 0.75
N ASN A 295 -10.34 16.83 1.93
CA ASN A 295 -9.72 17.18 3.20
C ASN A 295 -8.88 16.06 3.82
N MET A 296 -8.91 14.85 3.25
CA MET A 296 -8.10 13.73 3.73
C MET A 296 -6.62 14.12 3.87
N ARG A 297 -6.06 13.88 5.05
CA ARG A 297 -4.66 14.18 5.35
C ARG A 297 -3.79 12.98 4.95
N ILE A 298 -2.86 13.18 4.02
CA ILE A 298 -1.78 12.24 3.74
C ILE A 298 -0.64 12.56 4.70
N VAL A 299 -0.10 11.52 5.35
CA VAL A 299 1.00 11.61 6.31
C VAL A 299 2.12 10.70 5.85
N VAL A 300 3.27 11.24 5.48
CA VAL A 300 4.45 10.46 5.10
C VAL A 300 5.35 10.29 6.32
N ARG A 301 5.66 9.04 6.68
CA ARG A 301 6.57 8.68 7.77
C ARG A 301 7.88 8.15 7.19
N SER A 302 9.00 8.84 7.44
CA SER A 302 10.32 8.47 6.92
C SER A 302 11.42 8.63 7.97
N GLU A 303 12.56 7.94 7.81
CA GLU A 303 13.73 8.11 8.69
C GLU A 303 14.69 9.24 8.25
N GLN A 304 14.28 10.08 7.29
CA GLN A 304 15.16 11.10 6.72
C GLN A 304 15.39 12.27 7.69
N SER A 305 16.66 12.69 7.81
CA SER A 305 17.03 14.00 8.33
C SER A 305 16.57 15.09 7.35
N VAL A 306 15.67 15.98 7.79
CA VAL A 306 15.23 17.13 6.99
C VAL A 306 16.45 17.97 6.56
N PRO A 307 16.64 18.27 5.26
CA PRO A 307 17.54 19.35 4.85
C PRO A 307 17.06 20.65 5.50
N GLU A 308 17.97 21.38 6.16
CA GLU A 308 17.68 22.57 6.98
C GLU A 308 16.85 23.64 6.24
N GLU A 309 16.88 23.60 4.91
CA GLU A 309 16.18 24.50 3.98
C GLU A 309 14.65 24.34 3.96
N ALA A 310 14.10 23.16 4.30
CA ALA A 310 12.65 22.92 4.31
C ALA A 310 11.95 23.32 5.62
N ARG A 311 12.71 23.80 6.63
CA ARG A 311 12.17 24.26 7.93
C ARG A 311 11.72 25.72 7.94
N ALA A 312 11.87 26.44 6.83
CA ALA A 312 11.68 27.89 6.75
C ALA A 312 10.65 28.34 5.68
N ALA A 313 9.80 27.44 5.19
CA ALA A 313 8.66 27.77 4.31
C ALA A 313 7.34 27.40 5.00
#